data_AF-A0A0Q5FS73-F1
#
_entry.id   AF-A0A0Q5FS73-F1
#
_cell.length_a   1.000
_cell.length_b   1.000
_cell.length_c   1.000
_cell.angle_alpha   90.00
_cell.angle_beta   90.00
_cell.angle_gamma   90.00
#
_symmetry.space_group_name_H-M   'P 1'
#
loop_
_entity.id
_entity.type
_entity.pdbx_description
1 polymer ?
#
loop_
_entity_poly.entity_id
_entity_poly.type
_entity_poly.pdbx_seq_one_letter_code
_entity_poly.pdbx_strand_id
1 'polypeptide(L)'
;MVQPYTACMKKKPNNMNEIIIILAIIVVIYIPARWAKFAFSGKGFSNTKLWILMIYNIYAGSLHMYFLEKGHIPFYGSMDRFPLGWLSALMIFLHISAIPTTWKRRPWRLRKRFDPKIRKHKLTFDRYRLAQPRKSILFFWKRS
;
A
#
# COMPACT_ATOMS: atom_id res chain seq x y z
N MET A 1 23.34 44.75 0.47
CA MET A 1 22.22 44.85 1.44
C MET A 1 21.70 43.45 1.72
N VAL A 2 22.08 42.85 2.85
CA VAL A 2 21.70 41.49 3.26
C VAL A 2 20.66 41.63 4.35
N GLN A 3 19.43 41.19 4.10
CA GLN A 3 18.39 41.09 5.13
C GLN A 3 18.59 39.77 5.91
N PRO A 4 18.71 39.78 7.24
CA PRO A 4 18.74 38.56 8.03
C PRO A 4 17.31 38.13 8.35
N TYR A 5 16.74 37.22 7.57
CA TYR A 5 15.52 36.51 7.93
C TYR A 5 15.85 35.23 8.71
N THR A 6 16.46 35.40 9.88
CA THR A 6 16.43 34.38 10.93
C THR A 6 15.41 34.80 11.97
N ALA A 7 14.15 34.91 11.54
CA ALA A 7 13.03 34.87 12.47
C ALA A 7 13.04 33.46 13.08
N CYS A 8 13.59 33.39 14.30
CA CYS A 8 13.58 32.21 15.15
C CYS A 8 12.11 31.81 15.35
N MET A 9 11.61 30.91 14.50
CA MET A 9 10.31 30.29 14.68
C MET A 9 10.39 29.53 16.00
N LYS A 10 9.76 30.10 17.04
CA LYS A 10 9.46 29.41 18.29
C LYS A 10 8.70 28.13 17.92
N LYS A 11 9.44 27.03 17.85
CA LYS A 11 8.91 25.70 17.64
C LYS A 11 8.08 25.37 18.87
N LYS A 12 6.75 25.54 18.77
CA LYS A 12 5.85 25.11 19.83
C LYS A 12 6.01 23.59 19.93
N PRO A 13 6.36 23.03 21.10
CA PRO A 13 6.46 21.59 21.24
C PRO A 13 5.10 20.98 20.88
N ASN A 14 5.08 20.13 19.86
CA ASN A 14 3.87 19.40 19.49
C ASN A 14 3.45 18.57 20.70
N ASN A 15 2.22 18.75 21.20
CA ASN A 15 1.75 17.88 22.27
C ASN A 15 1.58 16.48 21.66
N MET A 16 2.10 15.45 22.33
CA MET A 16 2.06 14.06 21.82
C MET A 16 0.64 13.60 21.44
N ASN A 17 -0.36 14.13 22.14
CA ASN A 17 -1.78 13.84 21.92
C ASN A 17 -2.28 14.30 20.54
N GLU A 18 -1.77 15.43 20.03
CA GLU A 18 -2.21 16.00 18.75
C GLU A 18 -1.75 15.10 17.59
N ILE A 19 -0.53 14.58 17.68
CA ILE A 19 0.04 13.63 16.71
C ILE A 19 -0.77 12.33 16.71
N ILE A 20 -1.15 11.83 17.89
CA ILE A 20 -1.95 10.61 18.02
C ILE A 20 -3.33 10.77 17.36
N ILE A 21 -4.00 11.92 17.57
CA ILE A 21 -5.31 12.20 16.98
C ILE A 21 -5.23 12.21 15.45
N ILE A 22 -4.20 12.86 14.90
CA ILE A 22 -4.00 12.90 13.44
C ILE A 22 -3.76 11.52 12.88
N LEU A 23 -2.89 10.76 13.54
CA LEU A 23 -2.59 9.39 13.14
C LEU A 23 -3.86 8.54 13.17
N ALA A 24 -4.72 8.71 14.17
CA ALA A 24 -6.02 8.05 14.24
C ALA A 24 -6.94 8.46 13.08
N ILE A 25 -7.12 9.75 12.80
CA ILE A 25 -7.95 10.25 11.68
C ILE A 25 -7.46 9.65 10.36
N ILE A 26 -6.16 9.72 10.12
CA ILE A 26 -5.53 9.20 8.92
C ILE A 26 -5.77 7.68 8.78
N VAL A 27 -5.61 6.92 9.86
CA VAL A 27 -5.86 5.48 9.87
C VAL A 27 -7.33 5.18 9.58
N VAL A 28 -8.25 5.95 10.15
CA VAL A 28 -9.70 5.81 9.91
C VAL A 28 -10.05 6.07 8.43
N ILE A 29 -9.43 7.07 7.79
CA ILE A 29 -9.63 7.35 6.36
C ILE A 29 -9.02 6.24 5.49
N TYR A 30 -7.89 5.67 5.90
CA TYR A 30 -7.18 4.64 5.13
C TYR A 30 -7.80 3.24 5.22
N ILE A 31 -8.40 2.87 6.36
CA ILE A 31 -9.00 1.54 6.57
C ILE A 31 -10.05 1.19 5.48
N PRO A 32 -11.03 2.05 5.15
CA PRO A 32 -11.99 1.81 4.09
C PRO A 32 -11.33 1.57 2.73
N ALA A 33 -10.35 2.39 2.34
CA ALA A 33 -9.63 2.22 1.07
C ALA A 33 -8.92 0.87 0.99
N ARG A 34 -8.26 0.46 2.09
CA ARG A 34 -7.59 -0.83 2.18
C ARG A 34 -8.57 -2.00 2.15
N TRP A 35 -9.71 -1.88 2.84
CA TRP A 35 -10.73 -2.92 2.84
C TRP A 35 -11.38 -3.06 1.46
N ALA A 36 -11.75 -1.94 0.84
CA ALA A 36 -12.36 -1.89 -0.49
C ALA A 36 -11.44 -2.51 -1.56
N LYS A 37 -10.12 -2.31 -1.46
CA LYS A 37 -9.15 -3.01 -2.31
C LYS A 37 -9.32 -4.53 -2.27
N PHE A 38 -9.51 -5.13 -1.10
CA PHE A 38 -9.65 -6.59 -1.00
C PHE A 38 -11.06 -7.07 -1.33
N ALA A 39 -12.10 -6.32 -0.93
CA ALA A 39 -13.48 -6.67 -1.19
C ALA A 39 -13.86 -6.55 -2.68
N PHE A 40 -13.32 -5.54 -3.38
CA PHE A 40 -13.66 -5.24 -4.78
C PHE A 40 -12.67 -5.80 -5.81
N SER A 41 -11.64 -6.54 -5.38
CA SER A 41 -10.70 -7.20 -6.31
C SER A 41 -11.16 -8.61 -6.71
N GLY A 42 -10.84 -9.04 -7.93
CA GLY A 42 -11.17 -10.39 -8.42
C GLY A 42 -12.64 -10.57 -8.78
N LYS A 43 -13.31 -11.57 -8.19
CA LYS A 43 -14.71 -11.93 -8.53
C LYS A 43 -15.73 -10.82 -8.20
N GLY A 44 -15.39 -9.91 -7.30
CA GLY A 44 -16.22 -8.75 -6.92
C GLY A 44 -15.93 -7.48 -7.71
N PHE A 45 -15.02 -7.53 -8.68
CA PHE A 45 -14.61 -6.38 -9.48
C PHE A 45 -15.73 -5.93 -10.41
N SER A 46 -16.00 -4.63 -10.38
CA SER A 46 -16.92 -3.96 -11.30
C SER A 46 -16.38 -2.57 -11.59
N ASN A 47 -16.56 -2.09 -12.82
CA ASN A 47 -16.08 -0.77 -13.24
C ASN A 47 -16.69 0.34 -12.39
N THR A 48 -17.95 0.21 -11.97
CA THR A 48 -18.61 1.22 -11.12
C THR A 48 -17.94 1.33 -9.74
N LYS A 49 -17.60 0.20 -9.12
CA LYS A 49 -16.91 0.15 -7.82
C LYS A 49 -15.48 0.68 -7.92
N LEU A 50 -14.80 0.46 -9.04
CA LEU A 50 -13.49 1.05 -9.33
C LEU A 50 -13.58 2.58 -9.38
N TRP A 51 -14.55 3.12 -10.12
CA TRP A 51 -14.76 4.57 -10.23
C TRP A 51 -15.10 5.21 -8.88
N ILE A 52 -15.99 4.61 -8.10
CA ILE A 52 -16.32 5.08 -6.75
C ILE A 52 -15.06 5.14 -5.87
N LEU A 53 -14.23 4.09 -5.88
CA LEU A 53 -13.02 4.04 -5.07
C LEU A 53 -11.93 4.99 -5.59
N MET A 54 -11.86 5.22 -6.91
CA MET A 54 -11.00 6.24 -7.51
C MET A 54 -11.38 7.63 -7.04
N ILE A 55 -12.67 7.99 -7.07
CA ILE A 55 -13.17 9.28 -6.58
C ILE A 55 -12.83 9.44 -5.09
N TYR A 56 -13.03 8.40 -4.28
CA TYR A 56 -12.66 8.41 -2.86
C TYR A 56 -11.15 8.66 -2.66
N ASN A 57 -10.29 7.94 -3.39
CA ASN A 57 -8.85 8.09 -3.28
C ASN A 57 -8.36 9.47 -3.75
N ILE A 58 -8.97 10.04 -4.79
CA ILE A 58 -8.69 11.40 -5.25
C ILE A 58 -9.09 12.40 -4.17
N TYR A 59 -10.29 12.28 -3.61
CA TYR A 59 -10.78 13.14 -2.54
C TYR A 59 -9.86 13.09 -1.30
N ALA A 60 -9.46 11.89 -0.87
CA ALA A 60 -8.51 11.71 0.22
C ALA A 60 -7.13 12.32 -0.11
N GLY A 61 -6.64 12.15 -1.34
CA GLY A 61 -5.40 12.77 -1.81
C GLY A 61 -5.46 14.30 -1.78
N SER A 62 -6.58 14.88 -2.23
CA SER A 62 -6.82 16.34 -2.17
C SER A 62 -6.87 16.85 -0.73
N LEU A 63 -7.48 16.11 0.20
CA LEU A 63 -7.44 16.45 1.63
C LEU A 63 -6.00 16.46 2.18
N HIS A 64 -5.18 15.48 1.81
CA HIS A 64 -3.77 15.44 2.20
C HIS A 64 -2.94 16.58 1.60
N MET A 65 -3.21 16.96 0.35
CA MET A 65 -2.59 18.14 -0.28
C MET A 65 -3.01 19.44 0.44
N TYR A 66 -4.27 19.56 0.82
CA TYR A 66 -4.75 20.70 1.59
C TYR A 66 -4.03 20.82 2.95
N PHE A 67 -3.78 19.70 3.63
CA PHE A 67 -2.99 19.68 4.88
C PHE A 67 -1.53 20.09 4.65
N LEU A 68 -0.94 19.69 3.52
CA LEU A 68 0.43 20.07 3.13
C LEU A 68 0.55 21.57 2.88
N GLU A 69 -0.40 22.15 2.13
CA GLU A 69 -0.35 23.55 1.72
C GLU A 69 -0.63 24.50 2.89
N LYS A 70 -1.67 24.22 3.67
CA LYS A 70 -2.05 25.11 4.78
C LYS A 70 -1.27 24.86 6.07
N GLY A 71 -0.66 23.68 6.22
CA GLY A 71 -0.06 23.26 7.51
C GLY A 71 -1.07 23.32 8.66
N HIS A 72 -2.36 23.23 8.32
CA HIS A 72 -3.47 23.50 9.22
C HIS A 72 -4.53 22.42 9.01
N ILE A 73 -4.92 21.78 10.10
CA ILE A 73 -6.01 20.80 10.11
C ILE A 73 -7.29 21.56 10.44
N PRO A 74 -8.38 21.39 9.67
CA PRO A 74 -9.62 22.17 9.76
C PRO A 74 -10.39 22.06 11.09
N PHE A 75 -9.83 21.41 12.10
CA PHE A 75 -10.40 21.28 13.45
C PHE A 75 -9.40 21.48 14.60
N TYR A 76 -8.09 21.61 14.30
CA TYR A 76 -7.05 21.52 15.34
C TYR A 76 -6.12 22.73 15.43
N GLY A 77 -5.96 23.51 14.36
CA GLY A 77 -4.98 24.61 14.35
C GLY A 77 -3.75 24.32 13.48
N SER A 78 -2.79 25.24 13.54
CA SER A 78 -1.52 25.13 12.83
C SER A 78 -0.63 24.09 13.48
N MET A 79 0.10 23.34 12.66
CA MET A 79 1.03 22.31 13.11
C MET A 79 2.38 22.41 12.42
N ASP A 80 3.37 21.75 13.03
CA ASP A 80 4.68 21.57 12.41
C ASP A 80 4.53 20.90 11.03
N ARG A 81 4.97 21.63 10.01
CA ARG A 81 4.84 21.21 8.60
C ARG A 81 5.66 19.95 8.28
N PHE A 82 6.74 19.70 9.02
CA PHE A 82 7.68 18.62 8.72
C PHE A 82 7.10 17.21 8.95
N PRO A 83 6.63 16.82 10.15
CA PRO A 83 6.03 15.50 10.37
C PRO A 83 4.72 15.33 9.59
N LEU A 84 3.90 16.39 9.50
CA LEU A 84 2.64 16.38 8.78
C LEU A 84 2.86 16.13 7.29
N GLY A 85 3.90 16.71 6.70
CA GLY A 85 4.21 16.54 5.29
C GLY A 85 4.63 15.12 4.93
N TRP A 86 5.49 14.50 5.73
CA TRP A 86 5.88 13.10 5.56
C TRP A 86 4.70 12.14 5.71
N LEU A 87 3.83 12.37 6.71
CA LEU A 87 2.63 11.57 6.92
C LEU A 87 1.66 11.67 5.74
N SER A 88 1.39 12.88 5.26
CA SER A 88 0.52 13.10 4.09
C SER A 88 1.09 12.47 2.82
N ALA A 89 2.40 12.60 2.57
CA ALA A 89 3.05 11.96 1.43
C ALA A 89 2.90 10.43 1.48
N LEU A 90 3.20 9.83 2.64
CA LEU A 90 3.06 8.38 2.84
C LEU A 90 1.62 7.91 2.61
N MET A 91 0.63 8.71 3.02
CA MET A 91 -0.78 8.37 2.85
C MET A 91 -1.27 8.46 1.41
N ILE A 92 -0.76 9.41 0.63
CA ILE A 92 -1.00 9.47 -0.82
C ILE A 92 -0.50 8.18 -1.48
N PHE A 93 0.74 7.75 -1.17
CA PHE A 93 1.27 6.48 -1.68
C PHE A 93 0.43 5.28 -1.25
N LEU A 94 -0.03 5.26 0.01
CA LEU A 94 -0.90 4.19 0.51
C LEU A 94 -2.25 4.14 -0.22
N HIS A 95 -2.87 5.28 -0.52
CA HIS A 95 -4.14 5.35 -1.28
C HIS A 95 -3.95 4.93 -2.74
N ILE A 96 -2.86 5.34 -3.38
CA ILE A 96 -2.50 4.86 -4.73
C ILE A 96 -2.29 3.34 -4.72
N SER A 97 -1.60 2.82 -3.70
CA SER A 97 -1.42 1.38 -3.55
C SER A 97 -2.75 0.64 -3.32
N ALA A 98 -3.78 1.34 -2.84
CA ALA A 98 -5.11 0.80 -2.51
C ALA A 98 -6.04 0.64 -3.73
N ILE A 99 -5.55 0.88 -4.95
CA ILE A 99 -6.35 0.68 -6.17
C ILE A 99 -6.74 -0.82 -6.33
N PRO A 100 -8.02 -1.12 -6.58
CA PRO A 100 -8.51 -2.48 -6.77
C PRO A 100 -8.07 -2.97 -8.15
N THR A 101 -7.77 -4.26 -8.23
CA THR A 101 -7.25 -4.87 -9.48
C THR A 101 -8.21 -5.96 -9.95
N THR A 102 -8.24 -6.19 -11.27
CA THR A 102 -9.03 -7.25 -11.90
C THR A 102 -8.70 -8.64 -11.36
N TRP A 103 -7.45 -8.86 -10.94
CA TRP A 103 -6.99 -10.12 -10.37
C TRP A 103 -7.29 -10.22 -8.87
N LYS A 104 -7.69 -11.41 -8.39
CA LYS A 104 -7.95 -11.67 -6.96
C LYS A 104 -6.66 -11.57 -6.15
N ARG A 105 -6.43 -10.44 -5.49
CA ARG A 105 -5.31 -10.26 -4.55
C ARG A 105 -5.57 -11.03 -3.26
N ARG A 106 -4.82 -12.13 -3.04
CA ARG A 106 -4.79 -12.80 -1.74
C ARG A 106 -3.89 -12.01 -0.76
N PRO A 107 -4.34 -11.78 0.48
CA PRO A 107 -3.48 -11.24 1.55
C PRO A 107 -2.20 -12.07 1.66
N TRP A 108 -1.06 -11.44 1.94
CA TRP A 108 0.23 -12.15 2.04
C TRP A 108 0.18 -13.36 2.98
N ARG A 109 -0.52 -13.23 4.12
CA ARG A 109 -0.74 -14.32 5.09
C ARG A 109 -1.53 -15.51 4.50
N LEU A 110 -2.40 -15.26 3.53
CA LEU A 110 -3.22 -16.26 2.84
C LEU A 110 -2.59 -16.76 1.53
N ARG A 111 -1.50 -16.13 1.04
CA ARG A 111 -0.75 -16.65 -0.12
C ARG A 111 -0.11 -18.01 0.17
N LYS A 112 0.27 -18.26 1.44
CA LYS A 112 0.84 -19.54 1.88
C LYS A 112 -0.20 -20.67 2.00
N ARG A 113 -1.50 -20.38 2.04
CA ARG A 113 -2.56 -21.39 1.79
C ARG A 113 -2.61 -21.64 0.28
N PHE A 114 -1.60 -22.36 -0.20
CA PHE A 114 -1.61 -22.98 -1.50
C PHE A 114 -2.87 -23.83 -1.61
N ASP A 115 -3.63 -23.65 -2.69
CA ASP A 115 -4.79 -24.48 -2.96
C ASP A 115 -4.37 -25.97 -2.88
N PRO A 116 -5.04 -26.82 -2.10
CA PRO A 116 -4.62 -28.21 -1.92
C PRO A 116 -4.55 -28.95 -3.27
N LYS A 117 -5.35 -28.57 -4.27
CA LYS A 117 -5.30 -29.14 -5.62
C LYS A 117 -4.03 -28.74 -6.37
N ILE A 118 -3.63 -27.47 -6.30
CA ILE A 118 -2.39 -26.99 -6.90
C ILE A 118 -1.17 -27.55 -6.16
N ARG A 119 -1.27 -27.72 -4.82
CA ARG A 119 -0.21 -28.34 -4.01
C ARG A 119 0.04 -29.78 -4.45
N LYS A 120 -1.03 -30.58 -4.60
CA LYS A 120 -0.94 -31.96 -5.11
C LYS A 120 -0.30 -32.01 -6.50
N HIS A 121 -0.73 -31.12 -7.40
CA HIS A 121 -0.16 -31.04 -8.76
C HIS A 121 1.33 -30.69 -8.76
N LYS A 122 1.77 -29.72 -7.93
CA LYS A 122 3.20 -29.40 -7.78
C LYS A 122 3.99 -30.57 -7.20
N LEU A 123 3.48 -31.23 -6.16
CA LEU A 123 4.12 -32.42 -5.57
C LEU A 123 4.27 -33.56 -6.59
N THR A 124 3.26 -33.82 -7.42
CA THR A 124 3.38 -34.79 -8.50
C THR A 124 4.42 -34.36 -9.54
N PHE A 125 4.42 -33.09 -9.94
CA PHE A 125 5.40 -32.58 -10.92
C PHE A 125 6.84 -32.67 -10.38
N ASP A 126 7.07 -32.33 -9.12
CA ASP A 126 8.37 -32.46 -8.47
C ASP A 126 8.81 -33.93 -8.36
N ARG A 127 7.88 -34.84 -8.04
CA ARG A 127 8.15 -36.29 -8.09
C ARG A 127 8.50 -36.76 -9.50
N TYR A 128 7.77 -36.33 -10.53
CA TYR A 128 8.11 -36.64 -11.91
C TYR A 128 9.50 -36.10 -12.28
N ARG A 129 9.84 -34.89 -11.86
CA ARG A 129 11.13 -34.26 -12.13
C ARG A 129 12.31 -34.98 -11.45
N LEU A 130 12.10 -35.52 -10.24
CA LEU A 130 13.08 -36.30 -9.50
C LEU A 130 13.17 -37.75 -9.99
N ALA A 131 12.04 -38.32 -10.44
CA ALA A 131 11.97 -39.68 -10.98
C ALA A 131 12.48 -39.78 -12.41
N GLN A 132 12.54 -38.67 -13.16
CA GLN A 132 13.28 -38.62 -14.39
C GLN A 132 14.76 -38.82 -14.02
N PRO A 133 15.43 -39.91 -14.46
CA PRO A 133 16.87 -39.98 -14.34
C PRO A 133 17.38 -38.73 -15.04
N ARG A 134 18.15 -37.88 -14.34
CA ARG A 134 18.87 -36.79 -14.99
C ARG A 134 19.61 -37.49 -16.13
N LYS A 135 19.13 -37.31 -17.36
CA LYS A 135 19.86 -37.69 -18.55
C LYS A 135 21.07 -36.78 -18.50
N SER A 136 22.08 -37.23 -17.77
CA SER A 136 23.37 -36.58 -17.68
C SER A 136 23.78 -36.39 -19.13
N ILE A 137 24.12 -35.15 -19.48
CA ILE A 137 24.62 -34.77 -20.81
C ILE A 137 25.76 -35.72 -21.28
N LEU A 138 26.40 -36.43 -20.35
CA LEU A 138 27.28 -37.59 -20.55
C LEU A 138 26.74 -38.72 -21.44
N PHE A 139 25.42 -38.93 -21.55
CA PHE A 139 24.86 -39.95 -22.46
C PHE A 139 24.95 -39.54 -23.94
N PHE A 140 25.17 -38.25 -24.23
CA PHE A 140 25.33 -37.74 -25.59
C PHE A 140 26.75 -37.98 -26.15
N TRP A 141 27.75 -38.13 -25.28
CA TRP A 141 29.17 -38.26 -25.68
C TRP A 141 29.67 -39.70 -25.82
N LYS A 142 28.89 -40.72 -25.43
CA LYS A 142 29.29 -42.14 -25.54
C LYS A 142 28.91 -42.79 -26.88
N ARG A 143 28.57 -41.98 -27.88
CA ARG A 143 28.09 -42.44 -29.20
C ARG A 143 28.83 -41.78 -30.37
N SER A 144 30.09 -41.43 -30.15
CA SER A 144 31.04 -40.97 -31.18
C SER A 144 32.29 -41.82 -31.13
#